data_AF-A0A3M1BET4-F1
#
_entry.id   AF-A0A3M1BET4-F1
#
_cell.length_a   1.000
_cell.length_b   1.000
_cell.length_c   1.000
_cell.angle_alpha   90.00
_cell.angle_beta   90.00
_cell.angle_gamma   90.00
#
_symmetry.space_group_name_H-M   'P 1'
#
loop_
_entity.id
_entity.type
_entity.pdbx_description
1 polymer ?
#
loop_
_entity_poly.entity_id
_entity_poly.type
_entity_poly.pdbx_seq_one_letter_code
_entity_poly.pdbx_strand_id
1 'polypeptide(L)'
;MNKNEPDYGRLALAGLIITLLIIIGFSVYWVGESTRLAHAADDIATERVKRGKQVFENQCAACHGFEGEGGVGPALNNKKLLKNTLDEILFSVIRSGIPNTQMPAWSVEFGGPLTDEDVRDVVAYLRSWEPTAPEIEPAAFEPDAARGALLFASTCAICHGDNGTGTDRAPALNDPQR
;
A
#
# COMPACT_ATOMS: atom_id res chain seq x y z
N MET A 1 -30.05 -40.20 -60.17
CA MET A 1 -30.19 -39.70 -58.78
C MET A 1 -28.83 -39.25 -58.30
N ASN A 2 -28.66 -37.93 -58.19
CA ASN A 2 -27.38 -37.27 -57.91
C ASN A 2 -27.06 -37.39 -56.41
N LYS A 3 -25.92 -37.99 -56.04
CA LYS A 3 -25.54 -38.26 -54.64
C LYS A 3 -24.81 -37.08 -53.96
N ASN A 4 -24.88 -35.88 -54.55
CA ASN A 4 -24.02 -34.75 -54.17
C ASN A 4 -24.75 -33.58 -53.50
N GLU A 5 -26.02 -33.73 -53.08
CA GLU A 5 -26.68 -32.69 -52.30
C GLU A 5 -26.21 -32.73 -50.84
N PRO A 6 -25.70 -31.62 -50.29
CA PRO A 6 -25.21 -31.59 -48.91
C PRO A 6 -26.37 -31.82 -47.92
N ASP A 7 -26.11 -32.65 -46.90
CA ASP A 7 -27.05 -32.91 -45.81
C ASP A 7 -27.12 -31.71 -44.86
N TYR A 8 -28.03 -30.79 -45.17
CA TYR A 8 -28.25 -29.58 -44.37
C TYR A 8 -28.67 -29.87 -42.93
N GLY A 9 -29.28 -31.04 -42.64
CA GLY A 9 -29.64 -31.45 -41.28
C GLY A 9 -28.41 -31.72 -40.42
N ARG A 10 -27.41 -32.40 -40.99
CA ARG A 10 -26.11 -32.62 -40.33
C ARG A 10 -25.33 -31.33 -40.11
N LEU A 11 -25.32 -30.43 -41.08
CA LEU A 11 -24.65 -29.13 -40.97
C LEU A 11 -25.30 -28.24 -39.89
N ALA A 12 -26.64 -28.23 -39.82
CA ALA A 12 -27.38 -27.49 -38.80
C ALA A 12 -27.13 -28.04 -37.38
N LEU A 13 -27.11 -29.37 -37.22
CA LEU A 13 -26.79 -30.02 -35.95
C LEU A 13 -25.36 -29.69 -35.48
N ALA A 14 -24.38 -29.74 -36.40
CA ALA A 14 -23.01 -29.38 -36.10
C ALA A 14 -22.89 -27.90 -35.64
N GLY A 15 -23.59 -26.98 -36.32
CA GLY A 15 -23.62 -25.56 -35.93
C GLY A 15 -24.22 -25.32 -34.55
N LEU A 16 -25.32 -26.01 -34.21
CA LEU A 16 -25.94 -25.93 -32.88
C LEU A 16 -25.01 -26.45 -31.78
N ILE A 17 -24.33 -27.57 -32.03
CA ILE A 17 -23.36 -28.14 -31.09
C ILE A 17 -22.22 -27.15 -30.85
N ILE A 18 -21.62 -26.58 -31.91
CA ILE A 18 -20.53 -25.60 -31.79
C ILE A 18 -20.99 -24.37 -31.00
N THR A 19 -22.19 -23.86 -31.28
CA THR A 19 -22.75 -22.70 -30.57
C THR A 19 -22.95 -23.00 -29.09
N LEU A 20 -23.52 -24.16 -28.76
CA LEU A 20 -23.69 -24.61 -27.37
C LEU A 20 -22.34 -24.76 -26.66
N LEU A 21 -21.32 -25.31 -27.33
CA LEU A 21 -19.97 -25.43 -26.79
C LEU A 21 -19.35 -24.06 -26.51
N ILE A 22 -19.53 -23.09 -27.40
CA ILE A 22 -19.04 -21.72 -27.20
C ILE A 22 -19.76 -21.06 -26.02
N ILE A 23 -21.09 -21.18 -25.93
CA ILE A 23 -21.89 -20.63 -24.82
C ILE A 23 -21.46 -21.25 -23.49
N ILE A 24 -21.29 -22.57 -23.43
CA ILE A 24 -20.83 -23.27 -22.23
C ILE A 24 -19.42 -22.81 -21.88
N GLY A 25 -18.50 -22.78 -22.84
CA GLY A 25 -17.11 -22.34 -22.63
C GLY A 25 -17.03 -20.90 -22.11
N PHE A 26 -17.80 -19.99 -22.70
CA PHE A 26 -17.88 -18.60 -22.25
C PHE A 26 -18.52 -18.49 -20.87
N SER A 27 -19.55 -19.29 -20.58
CA SER A 27 -20.21 -19.28 -19.26
C SER A 27 -19.26 -19.78 -18.16
N VAL A 28 -18.51 -20.85 -18.44
CA VAL A 28 -17.47 -21.37 -17.53
C VAL A 28 -16.35 -20.34 -17.35
N TYR A 29 -15.90 -19.70 -18.43
CA TYR A 29 -14.92 -18.63 -18.37
C TYR A 29 -15.41 -17.44 -17.52
N TRP A 30 -16.65 -17.01 -17.74
CA TRP A 30 -17.26 -15.89 -17.02
C TRP A 30 -17.43 -16.19 -15.52
N VAL A 31 -17.82 -17.41 -15.16
CA VAL A 31 -17.91 -17.86 -13.76
C VAL A 31 -16.54 -17.93 -13.09
N GLY A 32 -15.49 -18.34 -13.83
CA GLY A 32 -14.11 -18.43 -13.33
C GLY A 32 -13.32 -17.12 -13.37
N GLU A 33 -13.85 -16.06 -13.96
CA GLU A 33 -13.09 -14.83 -14.19
C GLU A 33 -12.75 -14.11 -12.88
N SER A 34 -13.67 -14.06 -11.92
CA SER A 34 -13.45 -13.40 -10.63
C SER A 34 -12.34 -14.05 -9.82
N THR A 35 -12.26 -15.37 -9.81
CA THR A 35 -11.20 -16.11 -9.10
C THR A 35 -9.86 -15.96 -9.82
N ARG A 36 -9.84 -15.95 -11.15
CA ARG A 36 -8.63 -15.69 -11.95
C ARG A 36 -8.05 -14.31 -11.66
N LEU A 37 -8.90 -13.29 -11.60
CA LEU A 37 -8.49 -11.92 -11.25
C LEU A 37 -7.97 -11.85 -9.82
N ALA A 38 -8.60 -12.54 -8.88
CA ALA A 38 -8.15 -12.60 -7.49
C ALA A 38 -6.76 -13.25 -7.36
N HIS A 39 -6.52 -14.39 -8.00
CA HIS A 39 -5.20 -15.03 -8.01
C HIS A 39 -4.14 -14.15 -8.66
N ALA A 40 -4.45 -13.52 -9.80
CA ALA A 40 -3.52 -12.61 -10.44
C ALA A 40 -3.18 -11.40 -9.55
N ALA A 41 -4.14 -10.88 -8.79
CA ALA A 41 -3.90 -9.81 -7.83
C ALA A 41 -3.00 -10.26 -6.67
N ASP A 42 -3.20 -11.49 -6.17
CA ASP A 42 -2.37 -12.09 -5.11
C ASP A 42 -0.93 -12.34 -5.57
N ASP A 43 -0.77 -12.86 -6.79
CA ASP A 43 0.54 -13.06 -7.43
C ASP A 43 1.30 -11.72 -7.57
N ILE A 44 0.60 -10.68 -8.02
CA ILE A 44 1.17 -9.32 -8.12
C ILE A 44 1.57 -8.82 -6.72
N ALA A 45 0.69 -8.95 -5.72
CA ALA A 45 0.99 -8.51 -4.36
C ALA A 45 2.23 -9.21 -3.79
N THR A 46 2.34 -10.53 -4.00
CA THR A 46 3.47 -11.35 -3.57
C THR A 46 4.78 -10.90 -4.22
N GLU A 47 4.77 -10.66 -5.54
CA GLU A 47 5.96 -10.19 -6.25
C GLU A 47 6.34 -8.75 -5.84
N ARG A 48 5.38 -7.88 -5.53
CA ARG A 48 5.66 -6.53 -5.00
C ARG A 48 6.34 -6.59 -3.64
N VAL A 49 5.87 -7.45 -2.73
CA VAL A 49 6.52 -7.68 -1.42
C VAL A 49 7.94 -8.18 -1.60
N LYS A 50 8.17 -9.12 -2.52
CA LYS A 50 9.50 -9.68 -2.81
C LYS A 50 10.48 -8.64 -3.36
N ARG A 51 10.05 -7.80 -4.32
CA ARG A 51 10.88 -6.69 -4.83
C ARG A 51 11.14 -5.65 -3.75
N GLY A 52 10.12 -5.30 -2.98
CA GLY A 52 10.22 -4.39 -1.84
C GLY A 52 11.23 -4.85 -0.81
N LYS A 53 11.25 -6.15 -0.50
CA LYS A 53 12.24 -6.77 0.38
C LYS A 53 13.66 -6.55 -0.13
N GLN A 54 13.92 -6.82 -1.41
CA GLN A 54 15.25 -6.63 -2.00
C GLN A 54 15.71 -5.17 -1.93
N VAL A 55 14.81 -4.22 -2.21
CA VAL A 55 15.13 -2.79 -2.09
C VAL A 55 15.40 -2.43 -0.63
N PHE A 56 14.56 -2.89 0.29
CA PHE A 56 14.70 -2.62 1.72
C PHE A 56 16.01 -3.16 2.30
N GLU A 57 16.37 -4.39 1.98
CA GLU A 57 17.63 -5.01 2.43
C GLU A 57 18.86 -4.23 1.94
N ASN A 58 18.81 -3.69 0.72
CA ASN A 58 19.93 -2.97 0.11
C ASN A 58 20.04 -1.51 0.56
N GLN A 59 18.91 -0.84 0.83
CA GLN A 59 18.87 0.61 1.04
C GLN A 59 18.50 1.01 2.48
N CYS A 60 17.66 0.23 3.16
CA CYS A 60 17.01 0.63 4.42
C CYS A 60 17.54 -0.15 5.62
N ALA A 61 17.87 -1.44 5.45
CA ALA A 61 18.19 -2.36 6.54
C ALA A 61 19.44 -1.95 7.33
N ALA A 62 20.38 -1.23 6.71
CA ALA A 62 21.57 -0.71 7.38
C ALA A 62 21.23 0.21 8.58
N CYS A 63 20.08 0.90 8.53
CA CYS A 63 19.60 1.72 9.64
C CYS A 63 18.42 1.08 10.38
N HIS A 64 17.52 0.41 9.68
CA HIS A 64 16.25 -0.07 10.22
C HIS A 64 16.25 -1.57 10.58
N GLY A 65 17.36 -2.27 10.46
CA GLY A 65 17.44 -3.72 10.68
C GLY A 65 16.89 -4.53 9.51
N PHE A 66 17.26 -5.80 9.37
CA PHE A 66 16.85 -6.64 8.24
C PHE A 66 15.38 -7.05 8.30
N GLU A 67 14.83 -7.16 9.51
CA GLU A 67 13.43 -7.48 9.79
C GLU A 67 12.65 -6.22 10.21
N GLY A 68 13.21 -5.02 9.98
CA GLY A 68 12.61 -3.76 10.37
C GLY A 68 12.64 -3.50 11.89
N GLU A 69 13.43 -4.25 12.64
CA GLU A 69 13.53 -4.21 14.10
C GLU A 69 14.19 -2.94 14.66
N GLY A 70 14.74 -2.09 13.79
CA GLY A 70 15.40 -0.84 14.15
C GLY A 70 16.90 -0.99 14.38
N GLY A 71 17.51 0.07 14.89
CA GLY A 71 18.94 0.15 15.14
C GLY A 71 19.38 1.60 15.20
N VAL A 72 19.98 2.08 14.11
CA VAL A 72 20.26 3.52 13.93
C VAL A 72 18.95 4.29 13.70
N GLY A 73 18.07 3.71 12.89
CA GLY A 73 16.70 4.19 12.67
C GLY A 73 15.71 3.50 13.61
N PRO A 74 14.48 4.05 13.72
CA PRO A 74 13.41 3.41 14.49
C PRO A 74 13.02 2.05 13.92
N ALA A 75 12.42 1.22 14.76
CA ALA A 75 11.78 -0.03 14.34
C ALA A 75 10.57 0.27 13.44
N LEU A 76 10.60 -0.24 12.22
CA LEU A 76 9.56 -0.11 11.21
C LEU A 76 8.56 -1.27 11.25
N ASN A 77 8.95 -2.41 11.82
CA ASN A 77 8.06 -3.55 12.07
C ASN A 77 7.19 -3.35 13.34
N ASN A 78 6.88 -2.12 13.70
CA ASN A 78 6.06 -1.78 14.86
C ASN A 78 4.57 -1.85 14.50
N LYS A 79 3.80 -2.66 15.24
CA LYS A 79 2.35 -2.81 15.04
C LYS A 79 1.59 -1.49 15.08
N LYS A 80 1.94 -0.57 16.00
CA LYS A 80 1.25 0.73 16.12
C LYS A 80 1.53 1.61 14.89
N LEU A 81 2.76 1.62 14.40
CA LEU A 81 3.14 2.35 13.18
C LEU A 81 2.37 1.81 11.99
N LEU A 82 2.43 0.49 11.77
CA LEU A 82 1.82 -0.15 10.61
C LEU A 82 0.29 -0.03 10.65
N LYS A 83 -0.35 -0.19 11.81
CA LYS A 83 -1.82 -0.10 11.89
C LYS A 83 -2.37 1.32 11.70
N ASN A 84 -1.64 2.34 12.17
CA ASN A 84 -2.19 3.70 12.28
C ASN A 84 -1.63 4.69 11.25
N THR A 85 -0.72 4.26 10.37
CA THR A 85 -0.14 5.11 9.33
C THR A 85 -0.70 4.71 7.99
N LEU A 86 -1.08 5.68 7.14
CA LEU A 86 -1.55 5.40 5.77
C LEU A 86 -0.37 5.09 4.84
N ASP A 87 -0.63 4.32 3.78
CA ASP A 87 0.38 3.96 2.77
C ASP A 87 0.98 5.20 2.11
N GLU A 88 0.16 6.23 1.86
CA GLU A 88 0.59 7.48 1.25
C GLU A 88 1.57 8.24 2.15
N ILE A 89 1.43 8.13 3.47
CA ILE A 89 2.35 8.75 4.42
C ILE A 89 3.68 8.00 4.42
N LEU A 90 3.66 6.66 4.46
CA LEU A 90 4.89 5.86 4.33
C LEU A 90 5.59 6.14 3.00
N PHE A 91 4.83 6.17 1.90
CA PHE A 91 5.33 6.49 0.57
C PHE A 91 5.97 7.88 0.52
N SER A 92 5.29 8.90 1.06
CA SER A 92 5.81 10.27 1.08
C SER A 92 7.09 10.39 1.90
N VAL A 93 7.11 9.80 3.10
CA VAL A 93 8.29 9.84 4.00
C VAL A 93 9.49 9.14 3.37
N ILE A 94 9.29 7.99 2.73
CA ILE A 94 10.38 7.29 2.03
C ILE A 94 10.83 8.11 0.82
N ARG A 95 9.89 8.67 0.03
CA ARG A 95 10.19 9.51 -1.14
C ARG A 95 11.10 10.67 -0.78
N SER A 96 10.69 11.50 0.19
CA SER A 96 11.32 12.78 0.52
C SER A 96 12.34 12.72 1.64
N GLY A 97 12.43 11.60 2.35
CA GLY A 97 13.17 11.52 3.61
C GLY A 97 12.53 12.38 4.69
N ILE A 98 13.25 12.53 5.81
CA ILE A 98 12.80 13.37 6.93
C ILE A 98 13.83 14.50 7.12
N PRO A 99 13.48 15.76 6.82
CA PRO A 99 14.37 16.90 7.00
C PRO A 99 14.94 16.99 8.41
N ASN A 100 16.22 17.37 8.52
CA ASN A 100 16.96 17.46 9.79
C ASN A 100 17.12 16.11 10.53
N THR A 101 17.10 15.00 9.80
CA THR A 101 17.42 13.66 10.33
C THR A 101 18.43 12.95 9.43
N GLN A 102 18.86 11.76 9.85
CA GLN A 102 19.73 10.89 9.07
C GLN A 102 18.99 10.15 7.93
N MET A 103 17.66 10.21 7.87
CA MET A 103 16.87 9.52 6.84
C MET A 103 16.87 10.35 5.54
N PRO A 104 17.63 9.95 4.50
CA PRO A 104 17.72 10.71 3.26
C PRO A 104 16.44 10.56 2.44
N ALA A 105 16.32 11.39 1.41
CA ALA A 105 15.33 11.17 0.38
C ALA A 105 15.75 10.00 -0.53
N TRP A 106 14.83 9.07 -0.80
CA TRP A 106 15.14 7.89 -1.59
C TRP A 106 14.66 7.97 -3.03
N SER A 107 13.68 8.81 -3.33
CA SER A 107 13.14 8.87 -4.69
C SER A 107 13.96 9.71 -5.65
N VAL A 108 13.92 9.36 -6.93
CA VAL A 108 14.55 10.10 -8.03
C VAL A 108 14.14 11.57 -8.05
N GLU A 109 12.89 11.89 -7.72
CA GLU A 109 12.40 13.28 -7.70
C GLU A 109 13.11 14.13 -6.65
N PHE A 110 13.53 13.52 -5.54
CA PHE A 110 14.23 14.17 -4.43
C PHE A 110 15.74 13.84 -4.40
N GLY A 111 16.28 13.31 -5.50
CA GLY A 111 17.73 13.07 -5.66
C GLY A 111 18.24 11.71 -5.18
N GLY A 112 17.34 10.81 -4.79
CA GLY A 112 17.67 9.41 -4.46
C GLY A 112 17.62 8.48 -5.67
N PRO A 113 17.93 7.18 -5.49
CA PRO A 113 18.05 6.22 -6.59
C PRO A 113 16.74 5.50 -6.97
N LEU A 114 15.68 5.61 -6.15
CA LEU A 114 14.49 4.76 -6.27
C LEU A 114 13.40 5.41 -7.13
N THR A 115 12.77 4.61 -7.97
CA THR A 115 11.55 5.03 -8.66
C THR A 115 10.35 5.03 -7.69
N ASP A 116 9.26 5.69 -8.07
CA ASP A 116 8.02 5.62 -7.30
C ASP A 116 7.48 4.18 -7.18
N GLU A 117 7.74 3.32 -8.17
CA GLU A 117 7.35 1.90 -8.07
C GLU A 117 8.17 1.18 -7.01
N ASP A 118 9.49 1.38 -6.98
CA ASP A 118 10.37 0.80 -5.95
C ASP A 118 9.93 1.23 -4.54
N VAL A 119 9.61 2.53 -4.35
CA VAL A 119 9.14 3.03 -3.06
C VAL A 119 7.81 2.39 -2.67
N ARG A 120 6.85 2.25 -3.60
CA ARG A 120 5.59 1.56 -3.29
C ARG A 120 5.82 0.08 -2.99
N ASP A 121 6.78 -0.57 -3.62
CA ASP A 121 7.11 -1.98 -3.36
C ASP A 121 7.72 -2.13 -1.97
N VAL A 122 8.59 -1.19 -1.55
CA VAL A 122 9.06 -1.10 -0.16
C VAL A 122 7.88 -0.95 0.79
N VAL A 123 6.92 -0.04 0.54
CA VAL A 123 5.71 0.10 1.37
C VAL A 123 4.94 -1.22 1.46
N ALA A 124 4.75 -1.94 0.35
CA ALA A 124 4.11 -3.26 0.36
C ALA A 124 4.87 -4.27 1.24
N TYR A 125 6.20 -4.24 1.21
CA TYR A 125 7.02 -5.07 2.09
C TYR A 125 6.85 -4.70 3.58
N LEU A 126 6.84 -3.40 3.93
CA LEU A 126 6.55 -2.97 5.30
C LEU A 126 5.18 -3.48 5.78
N ARG A 127 4.16 -3.43 4.93
CA ARG A 127 2.81 -3.95 5.23
C ARG A 127 2.78 -5.44 5.46
N SER A 128 3.65 -6.20 4.81
CA SER A 128 3.73 -7.65 5.00
C SER A 128 4.07 -8.05 6.44
N TRP A 129 4.71 -7.16 7.22
CA TRP A 129 4.98 -7.39 8.64
C TRP A 129 3.77 -7.15 9.53
N GLU A 130 2.78 -6.36 9.11
CA GLU A 130 1.69 -5.93 9.98
C GLU A 130 1.00 -7.09 10.71
N PRO A 131 0.69 -8.25 10.09
CA PRO A 131 0.02 -9.35 10.77
C PRO A 131 0.79 -9.89 11.98
N THR A 132 2.13 -9.92 11.90
CA THR A 132 3.02 -10.53 12.92
C THR A 132 3.89 -9.52 13.67
N ALA A 133 3.75 -8.23 13.36
CA ALA A 133 4.51 -7.15 13.96
C ALA A 133 4.33 -7.08 15.49
N PRO A 134 5.41 -6.96 16.28
CA PRO A 134 5.32 -6.71 17.70
C PRO A 134 4.79 -5.31 18.00
N GLU A 135 4.14 -5.16 19.16
CA GLU A 135 3.86 -3.84 19.71
C GLU A 135 5.14 -3.32 20.38
N ILE A 136 5.78 -2.33 19.75
CA ILE A 136 7.01 -1.72 20.24
C ILE A 136 6.61 -0.35 20.79
N GLU A 137 6.83 -0.13 22.08
CA GLU A 137 6.70 1.21 22.63
C GLU A 137 7.82 2.08 22.05
N PRO A 138 7.51 3.27 21.51
CA PRO A 138 8.56 4.16 21.06
C PRO A 138 9.54 4.40 22.21
N ALA A 139 10.84 4.48 21.88
CA ALA A 139 11.84 4.95 22.82
C ALA A 139 11.31 6.26 23.45
N ALA A 140 11.48 6.42 24.77
CA ALA A 140 10.96 7.56 25.49
C ALA A 140 11.37 8.86 24.76
N PHE A 141 10.39 9.46 24.08
CA PHE A 141 10.51 10.78 23.50
C PHE A 141 10.05 11.73 24.58
N GLU A 142 10.90 12.68 24.96
CA GLU A 142 10.48 13.77 25.83
C GLU A 142 9.72 14.78 24.96
N PRO A 143 8.38 14.88 25.09
CA PRO A 143 7.62 15.81 24.27
C PRO A 143 8.02 17.24 24.58
N ASP A 144 8.50 17.96 23.56
CA ASP A 144 8.75 19.39 23.66
C ASP A 144 7.41 20.14 23.51
N ALA A 145 6.70 20.26 24.63
CA ALA A 145 5.43 20.97 24.69
C ALA A 145 5.56 22.43 24.26
N ALA A 146 6.71 23.07 24.48
CA ALA A 146 6.94 24.46 24.07
C ALA A 146 7.02 24.57 22.54
N ARG A 147 7.78 23.69 21.88
CA ARG A 147 7.81 23.61 20.42
C ARG A 147 6.45 23.24 19.84
N GLY A 148 5.73 22.30 20.47
CA GLY A 148 4.37 21.93 20.09
C GLY A 148 3.42 23.13 20.14
N ALA A 149 3.45 23.92 21.21
CA ALA A 149 2.65 25.13 21.36
C ALA A 149 2.97 26.19 20.29
N LEU A 150 4.25 26.37 19.95
CA LEU A 150 4.66 27.31 18.88
C LEU A 150 4.15 26.87 17.49
N LEU A 151 4.24 25.58 17.17
CA LEU A 151 3.72 25.04 15.92
C LEU A 151 2.19 25.17 15.86
N PHE A 152 1.52 24.85 16.97
CA PHE A 152 0.07 24.98 17.06
C PHE A 152 -0.38 26.44 16.86
N ALA A 153 0.24 27.40 17.54
CA ALA A 153 -0.10 28.81 17.45
C ALA A 153 0.17 29.39 16.04
N SER A 154 1.24 28.96 15.38
CA SER A 154 1.63 29.48 14.05
C SER A 154 0.85 28.88 12.89
N THR A 155 0.33 27.65 13.02
CA THR A 155 -0.21 26.89 11.89
C THR A 155 -1.64 26.38 12.13
N CYS A 156 -1.94 25.88 13.32
CA CYS A 156 -3.19 25.16 13.59
C CYS A 156 -4.28 26.08 14.14
N ALA A 157 -3.92 27.02 15.02
CA ALA A 157 -4.85 27.90 15.73
C ALA A 157 -5.73 28.75 14.78
N ILE A 158 -5.22 29.08 13.58
CA ILE A 158 -5.95 29.86 12.58
C ILE A 158 -7.27 29.20 12.13
N CYS A 159 -7.34 27.86 12.20
CA CYS A 159 -8.54 27.07 11.87
C CYS A 159 -9.15 26.43 13.12
N HIS A 160 -8.33 25.90 14.04
CA HIS A 160 -8.79 25.11 15.17
C HIS A 160 -8.96 25.92 16.47
N GLY A 161 -8.71 27.23 16.46
CA GLY A 161 -8.77 28.13 17.62
C GLY A 161 -7.53 28.01 18.51
N ASP A 162 -7.25 29.04 19.32
CA ASP A 162 -6.00 29.21 20.07
C ASP A 162 -5.66 28.04 21.02
N ASN A 163 -6.67 27.32 21.50
CA ASN A 163 -6.53 26.16 22.38
C ASN A 163 -7.09 24.87 21.78
N GLY A 164 -7.29 24.82 20.46
CA GLY A 164 -7.84 23.64 19.79
C GLY A 164 -9.32 23.37 20.09
N THR A 165 -10.06 24.39 20.54
CA THR A 165 -11.49 24.29 20.87
C THR A 165 -12.40 24.14 19.65
N GLY A 166 -11.84 24.28 18.45
CA GLY A 166 -12.57 24.32 17.20
C GLY A 166 -13.14 25.70 16.90
N THR A 167 -13.48 25.91 15.64
CA THR A 167 -14.20 27.08 15.12
C THR A 167 -15.19 26.62 14.06
N ASP A 168 -15.96 27.54 13.47
CA ASP A 168 -16.79 27.23 12.30
C ASP A 168 -15.97 26.74 11.09
N ARG A 169 -14.64 26.94 11.07
CA ARG A 169 -13.75 26.50 9.98
C ARG A 169 -13.22 25.09 10.14
N ALA A 170 -13.06 24.60 11.37
CA ALA A 170 -12.48 23.29 11.64
C ALA A 170 -12.86 22.76 13.03
N PRO A 171 -12.96 21.42 13.21
CA PRO A 171 -13.41 20.81 14.47
C PRO A 171 -12.42 21.03 15.61
N ALA A 172 -12.87 20.75 16.84
CA ALA A 172 -12.00 20.71 18.00
C ALA A 172 -10.93 19.60 17.87
N LEU A 173 -9.72 19.90 18.36
CA LEU A 173 -8.60 18.97 18.48
C LEU A 173 -8.30 18.58 19.93
N ASN A 174 -8.96 19.24 20.88
CA ASN A 174 -8.79 19.00 22.32
C ASN A 174 -9.93 18.16 22.92
N ASP A 175 -10.61 17.35 22.09
CA ASP A 175 -11.67 16.45 22.54
C ASP A 175 -11.08 15.16 23.12
N PRO A 176 -11.19 14.91 24.43
CA PRO A 176 -10.65 13.71 25.07
C PRO A 176 -11.42 12.42 24.73
N GLN A 177 -12.56 12.51 24.03
CA GLN A 177 -13.37 11.35 23.65
C GLN A 177 -13.12 10.85 22.22
N ARG A 178 -12.11 11.40 21.52
CA ARG A 178 -11.77 11.04 20.14
C ARG A 178 -10.34 10.53 19.98
#